data_AF-A0A943RWR6-F1
#
_entry.id   AF-A0A943RWR6-F1
#
_cell.length_a   1.000
_cell.length_b   1.000
_cell.length_c   1.000
_cell.angle_alpha   90.00
_cell.angle_beta   90.00
_cell.angle_gamma   90.00
#
_symmetry.space_group_name_H-M   'P 1'
#
loop_
_entity.id
_entity.type
_entity.pdbx_description
1 polymer ?
#
loop_
_entity_poly.entity_id
_entity_poly.type
_entity_poly.pdbx_seq_one_letter_code
_entity_poly.pdbx_strand_id
1 'polypeptide(L)'
;MDRGRSWLDAGTFLGSLTVEPELLRQKSEAVLQKVKGMKVSFTELETAVARTGGYWNGESADAHREYFEQQRPRMEEMLARLMEHVQDLNQMAAVYSRGEQEAKEISLDLPSDVIV
;
A
#
# COMPACT_ATOMS: atom_id res chain seq x y z
N MET A 1 27.04 5.29 -46.18
CA MET A 1 27.53 4.94 -44.83
C MET A 1 26.52 5.49 -43.84
N ASP A 2 25.55 4.63 -43.52
CA ASP A 2 24.38 4.93 -42.71
C ASP A 2 24.75 4.79 -41.23
N ARG A 3 24.61 5.88 -40.47
CA ARG A 3 24.73 5.86 -39.01
C ARG A 3 23.32 5.75 -38.45
N GLY A 4 22.94 4.50 -38.18
CA GLY A 4 21.67 4.08 -37.62
C GLY A 4 21.23 5.00 -36.48
N ARG A 5 20.15 5.71 -36.75
CA ARG A 5 19.38 6.48 -35.77
C ARG A 5 18.77 5.46 -34.81
N SER A 6 19.33 5.40 -33.59
CA SER A 6 18.78 4.58 -32.51
C SER A 6 17.46 5.20 -32.06
N TRP A 7 16.37 4.64 -32.57
CA TRP A 7 15.04 4.79 -32.00
C TRP A 7 15.08 4.07 -30.66
N LEU A 8 15.30 4.80 -29.58
CA LEU A 8 14.83 4.33 -28.29
C LEU A 8 13.30 4.29 -28.42
N ASP A 9 12.78 3.09 -28.63
CA ASP A 9 11.35 2.80 -28.61
C ASP A 9 10.74 3.51 -27.41
N ALA A 10 9.68 4.30 -27.65
CA ALA A 10 8.95 5.01 -26.60
C ALA A 10 8.53 4.06 -25.46
N GLY A 11 8.31 2.78 -25.76
CA GLY A 11 8.07 1.73 -24.77
C GLY A 11 9.24 1.49 -23.81
N THR A 12 10.49 1.65 -24.27
CA THR A 12 11.70 1.49 -23.43
C THR A 12 11.91 2.71 -22.52
N PHE A 13 11.62 3.91 -23.02
CA PHE A 13 11.70 5.15 -22.23
C PHE A 13 10.62 5.21 -21.14
N LEU A 14 9.37 4.90 -21.48
CA LEU A 14 8.27 4.80 -20.52
C LEU A 14 8.54 3.71 -19.47
N GLY A 15 9.03 2.53 -19.87
CA GLY A 15 9.36 1.45 -18.94
C GLY A 15 10.47 1.78 -17.92
N SER A 16 11.30 2.79 -18.20
CA SER A 16 12.33 3.28 -17.26
C SER A 16 11.83 4.37 -16.29
N LEU A 17 10.68 4.98 -16.57
CA LEU A 17 10.08 6.05 -15.77
C LEU A 17 8.81 5.60 -15.01
N THR A 18 8.22 4.46 -15.34
CA THR A 18 6.98 3.98 -14.72
C THR A 18 7.24 3.07 -13.52
N VAL A 19 6.43 3.27 -12.47
CA VAL A 19 6.29 2.28 -11.40
C VAL A 19 5.33 1.21 -11.89
N GLU A 20 5.72 -0.06 -11.82
CA GLU A 20 4.86 -1.17 -12.25
C GLU A 20 3.57 -1.23 -11.40
N PRO A 21 2.38 -0.97 -12.00
CA PRO A 21 1.13 -0.90 -11.24
C PRO A 21 0.78 -2.21 -10.52
N GLU A 22 1.16 -3.33 -11.12
CA GLU A 22 0.94 -4.66 -10.55
C GLU A 22 1.80 -4.88 -9.30
N LEU A 23 3.06 -4.44 -9.31
CA LEU A 23 3.92 -4.48 -8.13
C LEU A 23 3.35 -3.64 -6.98
N LEU A 24 2.82 -2.44 -7.28
CA LEU A 24 2.14 -1.60 -6.28
C LEU A 24 0.94 -2.31 -5.66
N ARG A 25 0.09 -2.94 -6.48
CA ARG A 25 -1.05 -3.73 -6.00
C ARG A 25 -0.61 -4.89 -5.12
N GLN A 26 0.38 -5.66 -5.55
CA GLN A 26 0.91 -6.79 -4.77
C GLN A 26 1.46 -6.35 -3.41
N LYS A 27 2.21 -5.24 -3.36
CA LYS A 27 2.73 -4.69 -2.10
C LYS A 27 1.59 -4.18 -1.21
N SER A 28 0.59 -3.51 -1.78
CA SER A 28 -0.58 -3.04 -1.04
C SER A 28 -1.35 -4.20 -0.39
N GLU A 29 -1.53 -5.32 -1.11
CA GLU A 29 -2.20 -6.50 -0.61
C GLU A 29 -1.39 -7.17 0.51
N ALA A 30 -0.07 -7.28 0.33
CA ALA A 30 0.81 -7.82 1.38
C ALA A 30 0.76 -6.98 2.67
N VAL A 31 0.71 -5.65 2.57
CA VAL A 31 0.54 -4.76 3.72
C VAL A 31 -0.86 -4.95 4.34
N LEU A 32 -1.91 -5.01 3.51
CA LEU A 32 -3.28 -5.22 3.98
C LEU A 32 -3.43 -6.48 4.83
N GLN A 33 -2.84 -7.60 4.39
CA GLN A 33 -2.88 -8.86 5.13
C GLN A 33 -2.16 -8.76 6.48
N LYS A 34 -1.02 -8.05 6.54
CA LYS A 34 -0.33 -7.79 7.81
C LYS A 34 -1.15 -6.92 8.76
N VAL A 35 -1.77 -5.86 8.24
CA VAL A 35 -2.65 -4.98 9.03
C VAL A 35 -3.84 -5.75 9.59
N LYS A 36 -4.46 -6.64 8.80
CA LYS A 36 -5.53 -7.53 9.28
C LYS A 36 -5.05 -8.42 10.44
N GLY A 37 -3.87 -9.04 10.29
CA GLY A 37 -3.28 -9.86 11.36
C GLY A 37 -2.99 -9.07 12.64
N MET A 38 -2.48 -7.85 12.50
CA MET A 38 -2.24 -6.95 13.64
C MET A 38 -3.53 -6.56 14.35
N LYS A 39 -4.61 -6.26 13.59
CA LYS A 39 -5.93 -5.97 14.18
C LYS A 39 -6.46 -7.14 14.99
N VAL A 40 -6.41 -8.35 14.45
CA VAL A 40 -6.83 -9.56 15.17
C VAL A 40 -6.02 -9.73 16.45
N SER A 41 -4.69 -9.66 16.36
CA SER A 41 -3.80 -9.80 17.52
C SER A 41 -4.08 -8.74 18.59
N PHE A 42 -4.38 -7.51 18.18
CA PHE A 42 -4.71 -6.43 19.09
C PHE A 42 -6.04 -6.69 19.82
N THR A 43 -7.09 -7.11 19.12
CA THR A 43 -8.38 -7.48 19.72
C THR A 43 -8.27 -8.69 20.66
N GLU A 44 -7.43 -9.66 20.33
CA GLU A 44 -7.14 -10.79 21.22
C GLU A 44 -6.45 -10.31 22.50
N LEU A 45 -5.52 -9.37 22.39
CA LEU A 45 -4.82 -8.79 23.53
C LEU A 45 -5.76 -7.95 24.40
N GLU A 46 -6.65 -7.14 23.81
CA GLU A 46 -7.72 -6.43 24.53
C GLU A 46 -8.58 -7.41 25.34
N THR A 47 -8.98 -8.52 24.71
CA THR A 47 -9.78 -9.55 25.35
C THR A 47 -9.02 -10.21 26.50
N ALA A 48 -7.73 -10.51 26.31
CA ALA A 48 -6.88 -11.08 27.35
C ALA A 48 -6.72 -10.13 28.54
N VAL A 49 -6.43 -8.86 28.29
CA VAL A 49 -6.31 -7.81 29.32
C VAL A 49 -7.62 -7.67 30.09
N ALA A 50 -8.77 -7.64 29.41
CA ALA A 50 -10.07 -7.56 30.06
C ALA A 50 -10.34 -8.77 30.99
N ARG A 51 -9.98 -9.98 30.56
CA ARG A 51 -10.13 -11.20 31.37
C ARG A 51 -9.29 -11.22 32.64
N THR A 52 -8.18 -10.47 32.67
CA THR A 52 -7.34 -10.38 33.89
C THR A 52 -8.11 -9.87 35.10
N GLY A 53 -9.15 -9.06 34.93
CA GLY A 53 -9.98 -8.55 36.02
C GLY A 53 -10.70 -9.64 36.83
N GLY A 54 -10.84 -10.86 36.28
CA GLY A 54 -11.46 -11.97 37.01
C GLY A 54 -10.56 -12.64 38.06
N TYR A 55 -9.24 -12.56 37.92
CA TYR A 55 -8.29 -13.30 38.76
C TYR A 55 -7.10 -12.48 39.26
N TRP A 56 -6.83 -11.33 38.63
CA TRP A 56 -5.75 -10.42 39.02
C TRP A 56 -6.34 -9.07 39.45
N ASN A 57 -6.41 -8.92 40.77
CA ASN A 57 -7.04 -7.78 41.45
C ASN A 57 -6.00 -7.01 42.28
N GLY A 58 -6.26 -5.72 42.50
CA GLY A 58 -5.42 -4.82 43.28
C GLY A 58 -4.72 -3.76 42.43
N GLU A 59 -4.08 -2.81 43.10
CA GLU A 59 -3.54 -1.57 42.51
C GLU A 59 -2.61 -1.81 41.31
N SER A 60 -1.74 -2.82 41.38
CA SER A 60 -0.86 -3.17 40.25
C SER A 60 -1.63 -3.69 39.03
N ALA A 61 -2.71 -4.45 39.25
CA ALA A 61 -3.54 -4.97 38.17
C ALA A 61 -4.33 -3.84 37.49
N ASP A 62 -4.81 -2.88 38.29
CA ASP A 62 -5.51 -1.69 37.79
C ASP A 62 -4.55 -0.79 36.98
N ALA A 63 -3.34 -0.55 37.50
CA ALA A 63 -2.32 0.22 36.80
C ALA A 63 -1.93 -0.40 35.45
N HIS A 64 -1.83 -1.74 35.36
CA HIS A 64 -1.55 -2.42 34.10
C HIS A 64 -2.69 -2.30 33.08
N ARG A 65 -3.94 -2.41 33.51
CA ARG A 65 -5.11 -2.21 32.65
C ARG A 65 -5.20 -0.76 32.18
N GLU A 66 -4.96 0.19 33.08
CA GLU A 66 -4.95 1.61 32.74
C GLU A 66 -3.84 1.96 31.73
N TYR A 67 -2.63 1.43 31.94
CA TYR A 67 -1.52 1.60 31.00
C TYR A 67 -1.87 1.05 29.61
N PHE A 68 -2.53 -0.11 29.54
CA PHE A 68 -2.99 -0.67 28.29
C PHE A 68 -3.99 0.26 27.57
N GLU A 69 -4.99 0.74 28.30
CA GLU A 69 -5.99 1.70 27.79
C GLU A 69 -5.34 2.99 27.27
N GLN A 70 -4.28 3.47 27.92
CA GLN A 70 -3.51 4.63 27.47
C GLN A 70 -2.73 4.38 26.17
N GLN A 71 -2.29 3.14 25.90
CA GLN A 71 -1.59 2.80 24.65
C GLN A 71 -2.55 2.47 23.49
N ARG A 72 -3.81 2.08 23.77
CA ARG A 72 -4.79 1.73 22.72
C ARG A 72 -4.91 2.78 21.60
N PRO A 73 -5.08 4.09 21.90
CA PRO A 73 -5.22 5.09 20.83
C PRO A 73 -4.03 5.15 19.88
N ARG A 74 -2.81 4.93 20.38
CA ARG A 74 -1.59 4.91 19.55
C ARG A 74 -1.57 3.70 18.62
N MET A 75 -2.05 2.55 19.10
CA MET A 75 -2.19 1.36 18.27
C MET A 75 -3.24 1.55 17.18
N GLU A 76 -4.38 2.15 17.51
CA GLU A 76 -5.42 2.50 16.55
C GLU A 76 -4.91 3.47 15.47
N GLU A 77 -4.18 4.52 15.87
CA GLU A 77 -3.56 5.48 14.96
C GLU A 77 -2.55 4.79 14.01
N MET A 78 -1.68 3.93 14.55
CA MET A 78 -0.72 3.18 13.75
C MET A 78 -1.42 2.31 12.69
N LEU A 79 -2.49 1.59 13.09
CA LEU A 79 -3.27 0.76 12.18
C LEU A 79 -3.99 1.60 11.12
N ALA A 80 -4.49 2.79 11.46
CA ALA A 80 -5.11 3.70 10.52
C ALA A 80 -4.12 4.19 9.46
N ARG A 81 -2.92 4.62 9.88
CA ARG A 81 -1.86 5.07 8.95
C ARG A 81 -1.37 3.96 8.02
N LEU A 82 -1.27 2.74 8.52
CA LEU A 82 -0.92 1.60 7.67
C LEU A 82 -2.02 1.30 6.63
N MET A 83 -3.30 1.49 6.97
CA MET A 83 -4.38 1.38 6.00
C MET A 83 -4.36 2.51 4.97
N GLU A 84 -4.03 3.73 5.37
CA GLU A 84 -3.85 4.86 4.45
C GLU A 84 -2.80 4.52 3.38
N HIS A 85 -1.66 3.97 3.77
CA HIS A 85 -0.63 3.54 2.81
C HIS A 85 -1.13 2.44 1.84
N VAL A 86 -2.03 1.55 2.27
CA VAL A 86 -2.66 0.59 1.35
C VAL A 86 -3.53 1.31 0.32
N GLN A 87 -4.28 2.34 0.73
CA GLN A 87 -5.10 3.15 -0.17
C GLN A 87 -4.23 3.93 -1.14
N ASP A 88 -3.16 4.58 -0.65
CA ASP A 88 -2.22 5.34 -1.46
C ASP A 88 -1.58 4.50 -2.57
N LEU A 89 -1.08 3.30 -2.21
CA LEU A 89 -0.46 2.40 -3.19
C LEU A 89 -1.45 1.95 -4.28
N ASN A 90 -2.69 1.68 -3.90
CA ASN A 90 -3.75 1.32 -4.85
C ASN A 90 -4.14 2.51 -5.75
N GLN A 91 -4.19 3.72 -5.19
CA GLN A 91 -4.45 4.93 -5.95
C GLN A 91 -3.32 5.23 -6.94
N MET A 92 -2.06 5.10 -6.52
CA MET A 92 -0.90 5.23 -7.39
C MET A 92 -0.97 4.21 -8.53
N ALA A 93 -1.24 2.93 -8.22
CA ALA A 93 -1.39 1.89 -9.24
C ALA A 93 -2.48 2.24 -10.26
N ALA A 94 -3.62 2.78 -9.82
CA ALA A 94 -4.70 3.20 -10.70
C ALA A 94 -4.30 4.38 -11.61
N VAL A 95 -3.55 5.36 -11.09
CA VAL A 95 -3.05 6.50 -11.89
C VAL A 95 -2.05 6.03 -12.95
N TYR A 96 -1.07 5.20 -12.58
CA TYR A 96 -0.10 4.67 -13.54
C TYR A 96 -0.76 3.81 -14.61
N SER A 97 -1.67 2.89 -14.24
CA SER A 97 -2.41 2.08 -15.23
C SER A 97 -3.20 2.94 -16.22
N ARG A 98 -3.80 4.05 -15.77
CA ARG A 98 -4.52 4.97 -16.65
C ARG A 98 -3.57 5.71 -17.59
N GLY A 99 -2.49 6.27 -17.08
CA GLY A 99 -1.50 6.98 -17.90
C GLY A 99 -0.85 6.08 -18.95
N GLU A 100 -0.57 4.81 -18.61
CA GLU A 100 -0.07 3.82 -19.57
C GLU A 100 -1.11 3.51 -20.66
N GLN A 101 -2.39 3.41 -20.31
CA GLN A 101 -3.46 3.17 -21.27
C GLN A 101 -3.63 4.37 -22.23
N GLU A 102 -3.67 5.59 -21.70
CA GLU A 102 -3.75 6.83 -22.48
C GLU A 102 -2.54 6.97 -23.43
N ALA A 103 -1.33 6.67 -22.94
CA ALA A 103 -0.12 6.71 -23.76
C ALA A 103 -0.14 5.67 -24.90
N LYS A 104 -0.69 4.47 -24.64
CA LYS A 104 -0.90 3.45 -25.67
C LYS A 104 -1.93 3.89 -26.70
N GLU A 105 -3.05 4.47 -26.27
CA GLU A 105 -4.08 4.99 -27.16
C GLU A 105 -3.54 6.11 -28.06
N ILE A 106 -2.79 7.06 -27.51
CA ILE A 106 -2.11 8.12 -28.30
C ILE A 106 -1.11 7.50 -29.28
N SER A 107 -0.35 6.49 -28.85
CA SER A 107 0.62 5.80 -29.74
C SER A 107 -0.06 5.04 -30.87
N LEU A 108 -1.28 4.54 -30.67
CA LEU A 108 -2.09 3.89 -31.70
C LEU A 108 -2.77 4.89 -32.65
N ASP A 109 -3.07 6.10 -32.16
CA ASP A 109 -3.69 7.18 -32.93
C ASP A 109 -2.68 8.00 -33.75
N LEU A 110 -1.38 7.91 -33.41
CA LEU A 110 -0.32 8.44 -34.26
C LEU A 110 -0.34 7.66 -35.59
N PRO A 111 -0.56 8.33 -36.74
CA PRO A 111 -0.57 7.65 -38.02
C PRO A 111 0.76 6.95 -38.23
N SER A 112 0.74 5.68 -38.65
CA SER A 112 1.91 4.90 -39.06
C SER A 112 2.56 5.43 -40.34
N ASP A 113 2.29 6.68 -40.70
CA ASP A 113 2.57 7.29 -41.98
C ASP A 113 3.21 8.66 -41.79
N VAL A 114 4.47 8.62 -41.35
CA VAL A 114 5.45 9.60 -41.77
C VAL A 114 6.43 8.83 -42.67
N ILE A 115 6.05 8.70 -43.96
CA ILE A 115 6.86 8.11 -45.04
C ILE A 115 7.92 9.12 -45.52
N VAL A 116 9.13 8.64 -45.86
CA VAL A 116 9.94 8.83 -47.11
C VAL A 116 11.43 8.64 -46.81
#